data_AF-A0A4U1DCI3-F1
#
_entry.id   AF-A0A4U1DCI3-F1
#
_cell.length_a   1.000
_cell.length_b   1.000
_cell.length_c   1.000
_cell.angle_alpha   90.00
_cell.angle_beta   90.00
_cell.angle_gamma   90.00
#
_symmetry.space_group_name_H-M   'P 1'
#
loop_
_entity.id
_entity.type
_entity.pdbx_description
1 polymer ?
#
loop_
_entity_poly.entity_id
_entity_poly.type
_entity_poly.pdbx_seq_one_letter_code
_entity_poly.pdbx_strand_id
1 'polypeptide(L)' 'MKDNKSEDSSKLANRHYSPDDYNKNDQVSSGLATTHEQVNDSYVEGEIESNDTNK' A
#
# COMPACT_ATOMS: atom_id res chain seq x y z
N MET A 1 6.53 -31.56 14.85
CA MET A 1 7.09 -30.42 14.08
C MET A 1 6.81 -29.16 14.88
N LYS A 2 7.77 -28.23 14.98
CA LYS A 2 7.50 -26.85 15.45
C LYS A 2 6.85 -26.12 14.28
N ASP A 3 5.64 -25.63 14.47
CA ASP A 3 4.86 -24.99 13.41
C ASP A 3 5.44 -23.60 13.08
N ASN A 4 6.39 -23.55 12.14
CA ASN A 4 6.99 -22.32 11.60
C ASN A 4 5.96 -21.31 11.04
N LYS A 5 4.71 -21.74 10.89
CA LYS A 5 3.60 -20.93 10.36
C LYS A 5 3.23 -19.74 11.27
N SER A 6 3.46 -19.85 12.58
CA SER A 6 3.15 -18.79 13.57
C SER A 6 4.12 -17.61 13.49
N GLU A 7 5.40 -17.87 13.22
CA GLU A 7 6.41 -16.81 13.10
C GLU A 7 6.21 -16.00 11.81
N ASP A 8 5.88 -16.67 10.70
CA ASP A 8 5.67 -16.00 9.42
C ASP A 8 4.37 -15.19 9.39
N SER A 9 3.31 -15.66 10.05
CA SER A 9 2.09 -14.87 10.24
C SER A 9 2.32 -13.64 11.11
N SER A 10 3.16 -13.75 12.14
CA SER A 10 3.50 -12.63 13.03
C SER A 10 4.33 -11.57 12.31
N LYS A 11 5.29 -11.98 11.46
CA LYS A 11 6.05 -11.08 10.60
C LYS A 11 5.15 -10.34 9.60
N LEU A 12 4.16 -11.03 9.05
CA LEU A 12 3.19 -10.45 8.13
C LEU A 12 2.29 -9.41 8.82
N ALA A 13 1.74 -9.74 10.00
CA ALA A 13 0.84 -8.85 10.73
C ALA A 13 1.50 -7.53 11.19
N ASN A 14 2.82 -7.54 11.40
CA ASN A 14 3.58 -6.35 11.83
C ASN A 14 4.22 -5.58 10.66
N ARG A 15 3.98 -6.00 9.41
CA ARG A 15 4.56 -5.35 8.24
C ARG A 15 3.85 -4.02 7.96
N HIS A 16 4.64 -2.99 7.73
CA HIS A 16 4.17 -1.68 7.28
C HIS A 16 4.65 -1.43 5.85
N TYR A 17 3.96 -0.53 5.15
CA TYR A 17 4.36 -0.08 3.82
C TYR A 17 5.79 0.50 3.84
N SER A 18 6.57 0.18 2.82
CA SER A 18 7.86 0.79 2.51
C SER A 18 7.92 1.15 1.02
N PRO A 19 8.58 2.25 0.60
CA PRO A 19 8.72 2.60 -0.81
C PRO A 19 9.28 1.48 -1.71
N ASP A 20 10.13 0.60 -1.16
CA ASP A 20 10.66 -0.55 -1.91
C ASP A 20 9.58 -1.57 -2.29
N ASP A 21 8.41 -1.56 -1.65
CA ASP A 21 7.32 -2.51 -1.90
C ASP A 21 6.74 -2.38 -3.32
N TYR A 22 6.91 -1.23 -3.99
CA TYR A 22 6.60 -1.08 -5.42
C TYR A 22 7.44 -1.98 -6.34
N ASN A 23 8.64 -2.36 -5.90
CA ASN A 23 9.60 -3.12 -6.70
C ASN A 23 9.64 -4.61 -6.33
N LYS A 24 8.83 -5.04 -5.35
CA LYS A 24 8.81 -6.41 -4.86
C LYS A 24 7.68 -7.21 -5.52
N ASN A 25 7.96 -8.48 -5.78
CA ASN A 25 7.06 -9.39 -6.51
C ASN A 25 6.25 -10.32 -5.59
N ASP A 26 6.10 -9.99 -4.30
CA ASP A 26 5.24 -10.74 -3.38
C ASP A 26 3.89 -10.04 -3.16
N GLN A 27 2.85 -10.85 -2.98
CA GLN A 27 1.46 -10.41 -2.88
C GLN A 27 1.23 -9.35 -1.79
N VAL A 28 1.95 -9.45 -0.68
CA VAL A 28 1.80 -8.52 0.45
C VAL A 28 2.39 -7.16 0.09
N SER A 29 3.59 -7.13 -0.52
CA SER A 29 4.18 -5.90 -1.05
C SER A 29 3.26 -5.22 -2.05
N SER A 30 2.74 -5.98 -3.03
CA SER A 30 1.85 -5.45 -4.06
C SER A 30 0.58 -4.86 -3.44
N GLY A 31 -0.05 -5.56 -2.49
CA GLY A 31 -1.23 -5.05 -1.79
C GLY A 31 -0.97 -3.76 -1.01
N LEU A 32 0.14 -3.69 -0.25
CA LEU A 32 0.53 -2.49 0.49
C LEU A 32 0.78 -1.31 -0.46
N ALA A 33 1.55 -1.54 -1.53
CA ALA A 33 1.84 -0.55 -2.56
C ALA A 33 0.56 -0.02 -3.24
N THR A 34 -0.34 -0.92 -3.65
CA THR A 34 -1.62 -0.54 -4.28
C THR A 34 -2.49 0.30 -3.35
N THR A 35 -2.60 -0.04 -2.05
CA THR A 35 -3.37 0.80 -1.11
C THR A 35 -2.73 2.17 -0.90
N HIS A 36 -1.40 2.26 -0.93
CA HIS A 36 -0.67 3.52 -0.83
C HIS A 36 -0.93 4.41 -2.07
N GLU A 37 -0.93 3.83 -3.27
CA GLU A 37 -1.32 4.54 -4.50
C GLU A 37 -2.77 5.03 -4.44
N GLN A 38 -3.73 4.17 -4.08
CA GLN A 38 -5.15 4.54 -4.02
C GLN A 38 -5.42 5.72 -3.08
N VAL A 39 -4.72 5.78 -1.93
CA VAL A 39 -4.82 6.91 -1.00
C VAL A 39 -4.25 8.18 -1.61
N ASN A 40 -3.10 8.09 -2.28
CA ASN A 40 -2.49 9.23 -2.96
C ASN A 40 -3.34 9.72 -4.14
N ASP A 41 -3.86 8.80 -4.94
CA ASP A 41 -4.76 9.10 -6.05
C ASP A 41 -6.02 9.79 -5.53
N SER A 42 -6.63 9.29 -4.45
CA SER A 42 -7.79 9.94 -3.82
C SER A 42 -7.47 11.36 -3.30
N TYR A 43 -6.26 11.55 -2.76
CA TYR A 43 -5.80 12.87 -2.29
C TYR A 43 -5.59 13.84 -3.46
N VAL A 44 -4.87 13.41 -4.49
CA VAL A 44 -4.53 14.22 -5.67
C VAL A 44 -5.76 14.46 -6.55
N GLU A 45 -6.55 13.44 -6.85
CA GLU A 45 -7.80 13.55 -7.62
C GLU A 45 -8.85 14.37 -6.86
N GLY A 46 -8.93 14.25 -5.54
CA GLY A 46 -9.75 15.11 -4.68
C GLY A 46 -9.28 16.58 -4.64
N GLU A 47 -7.99 16.85 -4.79
CA GLU A 47 -7.46 18.21 -4.99
C GLU A 47 -7.74 18.75 -6.42
N ILE A 48 -7.86 17.88 -7.43
CA ILE A 48 -8.02 18.29 -8.84
C ILE A 48 -9.41 18.89 -9.14
N GLU A 49 -10.47 18.55 -8.39
CA GLU A 49 -11.79 19.22 -8.54
C GLU A 49 -11.83 20.65 -7.98
N SER A 50 -10.75 21.17 -7.39
CA SER A 50 -10.72 22.52 -6.81
C SER A 50 -10.15 23.61 -7.74
N ASN A 51 -9.70 23.26 -8.95
CA ASN A 51 -9.01 24.21 -9.85
C ASN A 51 -9.73 24.54 -11.17
N ASP A 52 -10.94 24.04 -11.42
CA ASP A 52 -11.81 24.60 -12.46
C ASP A 52 -12.55 25.86 -11.94
N THR A 53 -11.75 26.89 -11.62
CA THR A 53 -12.25 28.26 -11.50
C THR A 53 -12.15 28.91 -12.88
N ASN A 54 -13.29 29.07 -13.55
CA ASN A 54 -13.57 29.65 -14.89
C ASN A 54 -13.64 28.68 -16.09
N LYS A 55 -14.87 28.28 -16.41
CA LYS A 55 -15.41 28.48 -17.77
C LYS A 55 -16.89 28.85 -17.74
#